data_AF-A0A925TVE8-F1
#
_entry.id   AF-A0A925TVE8-F1
#
_cell.length_a   1.000
_cell.length_b   1.000
_cell.length_c   1.000
_cell.angle_alpha   90.00
_cell.angle_beta   90.00
_cell.angle_gamma   90.00
#
_symmetry.space_group_name_H-M   'P 1'
#
loop_
_entity.id
_entity.type
_entity.pdbx_description
1 polymer ?
#
loop_
_entity_poly.entity_id
_entity_poly.type
_entity_poly.pdbx_seq_one_letter_code
_entity_poly.pdbx_strand_id
1 'polypeptide(L)'
;MIIFGEVNYKGDFKLGYYFTDNIYYGLTNGSVGIIYFFIVYSMRQLREKNELIIQQQKAELTFLRSQINPHFLFNSLNNIYSLIYQRSDKALSAVQKLSELLRYMLYEEKETVLLDDEIKYLENYIDLQKIRYDYEIPFNMEIKNPSQKIMITPLLLIPFVENAFKHG
;
A
#
# COMPACT_ATOMS: atom_id res chain seq x y z
N MET A 1 -27.60 50.27 -3.36
CA MET A 1 -28.74 50.22 -4.31
C MET A 1 -29.89 51.06 -3.74
N ILE A 2 -30.08 52.29 -4.24
CA ILE A 2 -31.11 53.25 -3.82
C ILE A 2 -32.41 52.97 -4.60
N ILE A 3 -32.92 51.74 -4.54
CA ILE A 3 -34.08 51.34 -5.36
C ILE A 3 -35.33 51.10 -4.50
N PHE A 4 -35.23 51.00 -3.17
CA PHE A 4 -36.36 50.68 -2.30
C PHE A 4 -36.65 51.68 -1.16
N GLY A 5 -36.11 52.91 -1.21
CA GLY A 5 -36.50 53.98 -0.27
C GLY A 5 -36.08 53.81 1.20
N GLU A 6 -35.60 52.65 1.62
CA GLU A 6 -34.98 52.46 2.93
C GLU A 6 -33.47 52.77 2.85
N VAL A 7 -33.10 53.93 3.38
CA VAL A 7 -31.69 54.30 3.61
C VAL A 7 -31.30 53.86 5.03
N ASN A 8 -30.25 53.05 5.14
CA ASN A 8 -29.61 52.68 6.41
C ASN A 8 -28.93 53.86 7.15
N TYR A 9 -29.04 55.08 6.63
CA TYR A 9 -28.42 56.28 7.16
C TYR A 9 -29.51 57.32 7.45
N LYS A 10 -29.49 57.93 8.64
CA LYS A 10 -30.41 59.02 9.04
C LYS A 10 -29.67 60.37 9.00
N GLY A 11 -30.27 61.40 8.39
CA GLY A 11 -29.77 62.80 8.36
C GLY A 11 -29.23 63.29 6.99
N ASP A 12 -28.67 64.51 6.94
CA ASP A 12 -27.96 65.05 5.75
C ASP A 12 -26.52 64.49 5.69
N PHE A 13 -26.35 63.30 5.11
CA PHE A 13 -25.04 62.66 4.94
C PHE A 13 -24.39 63.04 3.60
N LYS A 14 -23.08 63.33 3.62
CA LYS A 14 -22.31 63.62 2.40
C LYS A 14 -22.22 62.36 1.54
N LEU A 15 -22.48 62.51 0.23
CA LEU A 15 -22.44 61.42 -0.75
C LEU A 15 -21.14 60.58 -0.71
N GLY A 16 -20.00 61.21 -0.40
CA GLY A 16 -18.71 60.52 -0.23
C GLY A 16 -18.70 59.47 0.90
N TYR A 17 -19.43 59.71 2.00
CA TYR A 17 -19.52 58.78 3.13
C TYR A 17 -20.24 57.47 2.74
N TYR A 18 -21.30 57.58 1.93
CA TYR A 18 -22.03 56.43 1.40
C TYR A 18 -21.14 55.52 0.55
N PHE A 19 -20.31 56.11 -0.32
CA PHE A 19 -19.40 55.35 -1.17
C PHE A 19 -18.30 54.66 -0.35
N THR A 20 -17.69 55.35 0.61
CA THR A 20 -16.65 54.75 1.45
C THR A 20 -17.18 53.61 2.32
N ASP A 21 -18.39 53.74 2.87
CA ASP A 21 -19.00 52.73 3.73
C ASP A 21 -19.39 51.46 2.95
N ASN A 22 -20.03 51.62 1.78
CA ASN A 22 -20.33 50.49 0.90
C ASN A 22 -19.07 49.81 0.36
N ILE A 23 -18.02 50.57 0.03
CA ILE A 23 -16.73 50.00 -0.38
C ILE A 23 -16.10 49.20 0.77
N TYR A 24 -16.11 49.73 2.00
CA TYR A 24 -15.56 49.04 3.16
C TYR A 24 -16.29 47.72 3.47
N TYR A 25 -17.62 47.71 3.54
CA TYR A 25 -18.40 46.50 3.80
C TYR A 25 -18.39 45.51 2.62
N GLY A 26 -18.35 46.02 1.37
CA GLY A 26 -18.24 45.17 0.18
C GLY A 26 -16.88 44.47 0.08
N LEU A 27 -15.79 45.20 0.34
CA LEU A 27 -14.43 44.65 0.31
C LEU A 27 -14.19 43.65 1.45
N THR A 28 -14.64 43.96 2.66
CA THR A 28 -14.48 43.05 3.81
C THR A 28 -15.22 41.74 3.59
N ASN A 29 -16.51 41.78 3.24
CA ASN A 29 -17.28 40.57 2.95
C ASN A 29 -16.75 39.80 1.72
N GLY A 30 -16.34 40.51 0.67
CA GLY A 30 -15.73 39.90 -0.51
C GLY A 30 -14.41 39.20 -0.19
N SER A 31 -13.55 39.82 0.63
CA SER A 31 -12.28 39.22 1.04
C SER A 31 -12.48 37.94 1.88
N VAL A 32 -13.49 37.92 2.76
CA VAL A 32 -13.85 36.72 3.53
C VAL A 32 -14.33 35.61 2.61
N GLY A 33 -15.17 35.92 1.62
CA GLY A 33 -15.62 34.95 0.63
C GLY A 33 -14.48 34.36 -0.21
N ILE A 34 -13.52 35.20 -0.61
CA ILE A 34 -12.33 34.76 -1.36
C ILE A 34 -11.46 33.84 -0.48
N ILE A 35 -11.19 34.22 0.76
CA ILE A 35 -10.40 33.39 1.70
C ILE A 35 -11.11 32.05 1.95
N TYR A 36 -12.41 32.08 2.20
CA TYR A 36 -13.21 30.86 2.38
C TYR A 36 -13.15 29.95 1.15
N PHE A 37 -13.30 30.51 -0.05
CA PHE A 37 -13.18 29.78 -1.30
C PHE A 37 -11.80 29.12 -1.44
N PHE A 38 -10.71 29.85 -1.18
CA PHE A 38 -9.35 29.31 -1.25
C PHE A 38 -9.11 28.21 -0.21
N ILE A 39 -9.65 28.32 1.00
CA ILE A 39 -9.56 27.28 2.03
C ILE A 39 -10.27 26.01 1.58
N VAL A 40 -11.52 26.12 1.11
CA VAL A 40 -12.30 24.97 0.64
C VAL A 40 -11.64 24.32 -0.58
N TYR A 41 -11.17 25.12 -1.53
CA TYR A 41 -10.45 24.66 -2.71
C TYR A 41 -9.17 23.90 -2.31
N SER A 42 -8.37 24.46 -1.41
CA SER A 42 -7.13 23.82 -0.94
C SER A 42 -7.40 22.51 -0.20
N MET A 43 -8.45 22.45 0.63
CA MET A 43 -8.86 21.21 1.29
C MET A 43 -9.29 20.13 0.31
N ARG A 44 -10.00 20.51 -0.77
CA ARG A 44 -10.42 19.58 -1.80
C ARG A 44 -9.22 19.02 -2.57
N GLN A 45 -8.29 19.87 -2.99
CA GLN A 45 -7.05 19.44 -3.65
C GLN A 45 -6.23 18.50 -2.77
N LEU A 46 -6.15 18.78 -1.46
CA LEU A 46 -5.45 17.93 -0.52
C LEU A 46 -6.12 16.55 -0.38
N ARG A 47 -7.45 16.50 -0.35
CA ARG A 47 -8.20 15.23 -0.31
C ARG A 47 -7.99 14.42 -1.59
N GLU A 48 -8.16 15.04 -2.75
CA GLU A 48 -7.96 14.36 -4.04
C GLU A 48 -6.53 13.83 -4.16
N LYS A 49 -5.53 14.59 -3.72
CA LYS A 49 -4.13 14.13 -3.67
C LYS A 49 -3.96 12.93 -2.71
N ASN A 50 -4.53 12.99 -1.52
CA ASN A 50 -4.47 11.88 -0.56
C ASN A 50 -5.18 10.63 -1.09
N GLU A 51 -6.31 10.78 -1.76
CA GLU A 51 -7.02 9.67 -2.39
C GLU A 51 -6.19 9.03 -3.50
N LEU A 52 -5.53 9.84 -4.34
CA LEU A 52 -4.60 9.33 -5.36
C LEU A 52 -3.43 8.57 -4.75
N ILE A 53 -2.83 9.08 -3.67
CA ILE A 53 -1.75 8.38 -2.95
C ILE A 53 -2.24 7.04 -2.40
N ILE A 54 -3.41 7.02 -1.76
CA ILE A 54 -4.00 5.78 -1.24
C ILE A 54 -4.31 4.78 -2.36
N GLN A 55 -4.83 5.25 -3.49
CA GLN A 55 -5.08 4.41 -4.66
C GLN A 55 -3.79 3.85 -5.24
N GLN A 56 -2.74 4.68 -5.35
CA GLN A 56 -1.42 4.25 -5.80
C GLN A 56 -0.85 3.17 -4.87
N GLN A 57 -0.84 3.42 -3.56
CA GLN A 57 -0.38 2.45 -2.56
C GLN A 57 -1.16 1.14 -2.63
N LYS A 58 -2.49 1.20 -2.81
CA LYS A 58 -3.32 -0.01 -3.00
C LYS A 58 -3.01 -0.72 -4.31
N ALA A 59 -2.71 0.00 -5.38
CA ALA A 59 -2.35 -0.57 -6.67
C ALA A 59 -0.98 -1.25 -6.60
N GLU A 60 0.01 -0.61 -5.97
CA GLU A 60 1.33 -1.18 -5.69
C GLU A 60 1.19 -2.43 -4.80
N LEU A 61 0.46 -2.35 -3.69
CA LEU A 61 0.18 -3.53 -2.85
C LEU A 61 -0.53 -4.64 -3.62
N THR A 62 -1.51 -4.32 -4.47
CA THR A 62 -2.20 -5.31 -5.30
C THR A 62 -1.27 -5.91 -6.35
N PHE A 63 -0.37 -5.11 -6.92
CA PHE A 63 0.64 -5.55 -7.88
C PHE A 63 1.67 -6.47 -7.20
N LEU A 64 2.21 -6.07 -6.05
CA LEU A 64 3.08 -6.92 -5.21
C LEU A 64 2.35 -8.21 -4.81
N ARG A 65 1.07 -8.12 -4.41
CA ARG A 65 0.22 -9.31 -4.15
C ARG A 65 -0.03 -10.15 -5.38
N SER A 66 -0.07 -9.57 -6.58
CA SER A 66 -0.23 -10.32 -7.83
C SER A 66 1.03 -11.10 -8.20
N GLN A 67 2.19 -10.68 -7.70
CA GLN A 67 3.41 -11.49 -7.76
C GLN A 67 3.33 -12.72 -6.83
N ILE A 68 2.38 -12.74 -5.89
CA ILE A 68 2.05 -13.93 -5.11
C ILE A 68 0.96 -14.70 -5.86
N ASN A 69 1.18 -15.99 -6.07
CA ASN A 69 0.15 -16.86 -6.62
C ASN A 69 -0.97 -17.07 -5.56
N PRO A 70 -2.19 -16.49 -5.71
CA PRO A 70 -3.25 -16.65 -4.71
C PRO A 70 -3.66 -18.11 -4.53
N HIS A 71 -3.49 -18.94 -5.57
CA HIS A 71 -3.70 -20.37 -5.50
C HIS A 71 -2.62 -21.06 -4.63
N PHE A 72 -1.36 -20.60 -4.65
CA PHE A 72 -0.33 -21.09 -3.73
C PHE A 72 -0.72 -20.84 -2.27
N LEU A 73 -1.21 -19.63 -1.95
CA LEU A 73 -1.63 -19.30 -0.58
C LEU A 73 -2.81 -20.15 -0.11
N PHE A 74 -3.85 -20.28 -0.94
CA PHE A 74 -5.01 -21.11 -0.61
C PHE A 74 -4.62 -22.58 -0.39
N ASN A 75 -3.76 -23.12 -1.26
CA ASN A 75 -3.27 -24.50 -1.12
C ASN A 75 -2.39 -24.69 0.12
N SER A 76 -1.54 -23.71 0.43
CA SER A 76 -0.70 -23.76 1.63
C SER A 76 -1.56 -23.79 2.90
N LEU A 77 -2.60 -22.95 2.96
CA LEU A 77 -3.57 -22.95 4.06
C LEU A 77 -4.34 -24.27 4.17
N ASN A 78 -4.79 -24.84 3.05
CA ASN A 78 -5.48 -26.13 3.04
C ASN A 78 -4.58 -27.27 3.51
N ASN A 79 -3.32 -27.30 3.07
CA ASN A 79 -2.34 -28.28 3.55
C ASN A 79 -2.09 -28.14 5.04
N ILE A 80 -1.93 -26.91 5.52
CA ILE A 80 -1.80 -26.64 6.96
C ILE A 80 -3.03 -27.13 7.72
N TYR A 81 -4.24 -26.87 7.21
CA TYR A 81 -5.47 -27.37 7.81
C TYR A 81 -5.47 -28.90 7.89
N SER A 82 -5.10 -29.58 6.81
CA SER A 82 -4.95 -31.05 6.79
C SER A 82 -3.93 -31.54 7.81
N LEU A 83 -2.77 -30.88 7.93
CA LEU A 83 -1.74 -31.22 8.93
C LEU A 83 -2.26 -31.05 10.36
N ILE A 84 -3.01 -29.97 10.64
CA ILE A 84 -3.63 -29.73 11.94
C ILE A 84 -4.66 -30.83 12.24
N TYR A 85 -5.53 -31.13 11.26
CA TYR A 85 -6.55 -32.17 11.39
C TYR A 85 -5.94 -33.55 11.68
N GLN A 86 -4.82 -33.87 11.02
CA GLN A 86 -4.05 -35.10 11.21
C GLN A 86 -3.18 -35.09 12.48
N ARG A 87 -3.15 -34.00 13.25
CA ARG A 87 -2.26 -33.80 14.41
C ARG A 87 -0.79 -34.02 14.06
N SER A 88 -0.37 -33.60 12.87
CA SER A 88 1.00 -33.72 12.42
C SER A 88 1.90 -32.71 13.14
N ASP A 89 3.07 -33.17 13.58
CA ASP A 89 4.11 -32.31 14.16
C ASP A 89 4.64 -31.26 13.17
N LYS A 90 4.39 -31.44 11.86
CA LYS A 90 4.77 -30.48 10.81
C LYS A 90 3.87 -29.24 10.77
N ALA A 91 2.67 -29.28 11.35
CA ALA A 91 1.67 -28.21 11.24
C ALA A 91 2.20 -26.85 11.72
N LEU A 92 2.81 -26.80 12.90
CA LEU A 92 3.35 -25.57 13.47
C LEU A 92 4.47 -24.98 12.60
N SER A 93 5.36 -25.84 12.11
CA SER A 93 6.46 -25.42 11.22
C SER A 93 5.94 -24.84 9.89
N ALA A 94 4.88 -25.41 9.32
CA ALA A 94 4.27 -24.93 8.09
C ALA A 94 3.61 -23.56 8.28
N VAL A 95 2.91 -23.33 9.40
CA VAL A 95 2.36 -22.02 9.76
C VAL A 95 3.47 -20.97 9.89
N GLN A 96 4.56 -21.31 10.57
CA GLN A 96 5.69 -20.40 10.73
C GLN A 96 6.31 -20.03 9.37
N LYS A 97 6.59 -21.01 8.51
CA LYS A 97 7.15 -20.78 7.17
C LYS A 97 6.24 -19.88 6.33
N LEU A 98 4.92 -20.11 6.38
CA LEU A 98 3.96 -19.29 5.64
C LEU A 98 3.95 -17.85 6.16
N SER A 99 4.03 -17.66 7.49
CA SER A 99 4.14 -16.33 8.10
C SER A 99 5.44 -15.61 7.70
N GLU A 100 6.56 -16.33 7.63
CA GLU A 100 7.85 -15.78 7.20
C GLU A 100 7.83 -15.36 5.72
N LEU A 101 7.25 -16.17 4.82
CA LEU A 101 7.07 -15.80 3.41
C LEU A 101 6.23 -14.53 3.26
N LEU A 102 5.06 -14.49 3.91
CA LEU A 102 4.17 -13.33 3.85
C LEU A 102 4.83 -12.07 4.42
N ARG A 103 5.62 -12.22 5.49
CA ARG A 103 6.36 -11.09 6.07
C ARG A 103 7.39 -10.54 5.09
N TYR A 104 8.17 -11.42 4.46
CA TYR A 104 9.16 -11.04 3.46
C TYR A 104 8.50 -10.31 2.28
N MET A 105 7.38 -10.83 1.76
CA MET A 105 6.67 -10.21 0.64
C MET A 105 6.03 -8.85 0.98
N LEU A 106 5.61 -8.63 2.22
CA LEU A 106 4.81 -7.47 2.61
C LEU A 106 5.61 -6.31 3.23
N TYR A 107 6.77 -6.60 3.82
CA TYR A 107 7.51 -5.61 4.63
C TYR A 107 8.87 -5.24 4.06
N GLU A 108 9.29 -5.87 2.97
CA GLU A 108 10.58 -5.62 2.34
C GLU A 108 10.41 -4.58 1.20
N GLU A 109 10.18 -3.31 1.56
CA GLU A 109 10.13 -2.17 0.62
C GLU A 109 11.52 -1.68 0.18
N LYS A 110 12.58 -2.45 0.48
CA LYS A 110 13.96 -2.05 0.21
C LYS A 110 14.29 -2.27 -1.27
N GLU A 111 15.03 -1.34 -1.87
CA GLU A 111 15.59 -1.52 -3.22
C GLU A 111 16.48 -2.76 -3.31
N THR A 112 17.13 -3.15 -2.20
CA THR A 112 17.99 -4.34 -2.11
C THR A 112 17.88 -5.05 -0.76
N VAL A 113 18.06 -6.37 -0.79
CA VAL A 113 18.08 -7.30 0.35
C VAL A 113 19.37 -8.11 0.38
N LEU A 114 19.73 -8.68 1.53
CA LEU A 114 20.82 -9.65 1.57
C LEU A 114 20.40 -10.91 0.81
N LEU A 115 21.33 -11.47 0.03
CA LEU A 115 21.12 -12.75 -0.65
C LEU A 115 20.70 -13.86 0.33
N ASP A 116 21.22 -13.85 1.56
CA ASP A 116 20.86 -14.80 2.60
C ASP A 116 19.37 -14.73 2.98
N ASP A 117 18.79 -13.53 3.00
CA ASP A 117 17.36 -13.35 3.29
C ASP A 117 16.50 -13.88 2.13
N GLU A 118 16.92 -13.65 0.89
CA GLU A 118 16.26 -14.22 -0.31
C GLU A 118 16.37 -15.75 -0.30
N ILE A 119 17.54 -16.31 0.01
CA ILE A 119 17.75 -17.77 0.12
C ILE A 119 16.81 -18.36 1.16
N LYS A 120 16.75 -17.77 2.36
CA LYS A 120 15.84 -18.22 3.42
C LYS A 120 14.37 -18.17 2.98
N TYR A 121 14.00 -17.12 2.24
CA TYR A 121 12.68 -17.02 1.64
C TYR A 121 12.42 -18.16 0.64
N LEU A 122 13.38 -18.48 -0.24
CA LEU A 122 13.25 -19.60 -1.18
C LEU A 122 13.12 -20.94 -0.44
N GLU A 123 13.93 -21.21 0.57
CA GLU A 123 13.89 -22.45 1.37
C GLU A 123 12.50 -22.65 1.99
N ASN A 124 11.95 -21.60 2.63
CA ASN A 124 10.61 -21.62 3.20
C ASN A 124 9.53 -21.90 2.14
N TYR A 125 9.68 -21.33 0.94
CA TYR A 125 8.77 -21.55 -0.19
C TYR A 125 8.84 -23.00 -0.68
N ILE A 126 10.04 -23.52 -0.91
CA ILE A 126 10.29 -24.89 -1.39
C ILE A 126 9.73 -25.90 -0.38
N ASP A 127 9.96 -25.68 0.90
CA ASP A 127 9.46 -26.58 1.95
C ASP A 127 7.94 -26.63 2.01
N LEU A 128 7.27 -25.48 1.86
CA LEU A 128 5.81 -25.43 1.77
C LEU A 128 5.28 -26.08 0.50
N GLN A 129 5.97 -25.90 -0.63
CA GLN A 129 5.64 -26.59 -1.87
C GLN A 129 5.77 -28.10 -1.70
N LYS A 130 6.87 -28.60 -1.12
CA LYS A 130 7.10 -30.04 -0.87
C LYS A 130 6.02 -30.68 -0.01
N ILE A 131 5.49 -29.98 1.00
CA ILE A 131 4.37 -30.47 1.81
C ILE A 131 3.12 -30.78 0.96
N ARG A 132 2.93 -30.11 -0.18
CA ARG A 132 1.79 -30.32 -1.06
C ARG A 132 1.87 -31.64 -1.85
N TYR A 133 3.05 -32.24 -1.95
CA TYR A 133 3.24 -33.45 -2.75
C TYR A 133 3.35 -34.66 -1.82
N ASP A 134 2.61 -35.72 -2.16
CA ASP A 134 2.63 -36.99 -1.42
C ASP A 134 3.91 -37.82 -1.69
N TYR A 135 4.78 -37.34 -2.57
CA TYR A 135 6.04 -37.96 -2.95
C TYR A 135 7.20 -36.96 -2.79
N GLU A 136 8.41 -37.49 -2.60
CA GLU A 136 9.60 -36.66 -2.53
C GLU A 136 9.90 -36.03 -3.89
N ILE A 137 9.96 -34.70 -3.93
CA ILE A 137 10.43 -33.97 -5.09
C ILE A 137 11.95 -33.89 -5.01
N PRO A 138 12.68 -34.41 -6.01
CA PRO A 138 14.12 -34.22 -6.10
C PRO A 138 14.43 -32.75 -6.31
N PHE A 139 14.88 -32.07 -5.26
CA PHE A 139 15.22 -30.66 -5.28
C PHE A 139 16.58 -30.47 -4.64
N ASN A 140 17.55 -29.97 -5.41
CA ASN A 140 18.90 -29.69 -4.96
C ASN A 140 19.20 -28.20 -5.06
N MET A 141 19.58 -27.58 -3.95
CA MET A 141 20.03 -26.19 -3.89
C MET A 141 21.45 -26.19 -3.35
N GLU A 142 22.39 -25.68 -4.15
CA GLU A 142 23.81 -25.58 -3.79
C GLU A 142 24.20 -24.11 -3.68
N ILE A 143 24.61 -23.68 -2.49
CA ILE A 143 25.03 -22.30 -2.23
C ILE A 143 26.55 -22.29 -2.09
N LYS A 144 27.22 -21.56 -2.99
CA LYS A 144 28.68 -21.39 -2.96
C LYS A 144 29.01 -20.03 -2.36
N ASN A 145 30.03 -19.99 -1.49
CA ASN A 145 30.54 -18.78 -0.83
C ASN A 145 29.54 -18.04 0.07
N PRO A 146 28.96 -18.69 1.10
CA PRO A 146 27.94 -18.10 1.98
C PRO A 146 28.45 -16.94 2.86
N SER A 147 29.77 -16.67 2.90
CA SER A 147 30.34 -15.59 3.74
C SER A 147 30.29 -14.21 3.08
N GLN A 148 29.89 -14.11 1.81
CA GLN A 148 29.85 -12.85 1.09
C GLN A 148 28.50 -12.16 1.31
N LYS A 149 28.51 -10.95 1.89
CA LYS A 149 27.31 -10.11 2.04
C LYS A 149 26.93 -9.50 0.69
N ILE A 150 26.26 -10.29 -0.14
CA ILE A 150 25.77 -9.88 -1.46
C ILE A 150 24.40 -9.25 -1.29
N MET A 151 24.19 -8.09 -1.91
CA MET A 151 22.90 -7.42 -1.97
C MET A 151 22.27 -7.66 -3.34
N ILE A 152 20.99 -8.04 -3.37
CA ILE A 152 20.23 -8.29 -4.60
C ILE A 152 18.86 -7.61 -4.53
N THR A 153 18.18 -7.49 -5.67
CA THR A 153 16.77 -7.08 -5.69
C THR A 153 15.91 -8.18 -5.04
N PRO A 154 14.98 -7.83 -4.13
CA PRO A 154 14.09 -8.80 -3.51
C PRO A 154 13.22 -9.52 -4.54
N LEU A 155 12.88 -10.77 -4.25
CA LEU A 155 12.02 -11.64 -5.08
C LEU A 155 12.58 -11.86 -6.50
N LEU A 156 13.88 -11.66 -6.71
CA LEU A 156 14.52 -11.86 -8.00
C LEU A 156 14.57 -13.35 -8.39
N LEU A 157 14.72 -14.23 -7.41
CA LEU A 157 15.01 -15.65 -7.66
C LEU A 157 13.74 -16.52 -7.67
N ILE A 158 12.66 -16.06 -7.04
CA ILE A 158 11.42 -16.84 -6.93
C ILE A 158 10.82 -17.28 -8.28
N PRO A 159 10.85 -16.50 -9.38
CA PRO A 159 10.26 -16.94 -10.65
C PRO A 159 10.92 -18.21 -11.21
N PHE A 160 12.21 -18.42 -10.97
CA PHE A 160 12.93 -19.61 -11.40
C PHE A 160 12.50 -20.84 -10.62
N VAL A 161 12.35 -20.70 -9.30
CA VAL A 161 11.86 -21.77 -8.43
C VAL A 161 10.41 -22.11 -8.77
N GLU A 162 9.55 -21.11 -9.01
CA GLU A 162 8.18 -21.36 -9.45
C GLU A 162 8.13 -22.14 -10.78
N ASN A 163 8.96 -21.76 -11.74
CA ASN A 163 9.02 -22.42 -13.04
C ASN A 163 9.51 -23.86 -12.91
N ALA A 164 10.47 -24.13 -12.02
CA ALA A 164 10.91 -25.49 -11.73
C ALA A 164 9.76 -26.38 -11.20
N PHE A 165 8.90 -25.85 -10.30
CA PHE A 165 7.73 -26.59 -9.84
C PHE A 165 6.61 -26.75 -10.88
N LYS A 166 6.52 -25.84 -11.86
CA LYS A 166 5.47 -25.86 -12.91
C LYS A 166 5.82 -26.77 -14.08
N HIS A 167 7.11 -26.85 -14.44
CA HIS A 167 7.56 -27.46 -15.69
C HIS A 167 8.64 -28.54 -15.54
N GLY A 168 9.24 -28.67 -14.35
CA GLY A 168 10.27 -29.66 -14.05
C GLY A 168 9.73 -31.01 -13.60
#